data_AF-A0A8T5TCJ0-F1
#
_entry.id   AF-A0A8T5TCJ0-F1
#
_cell.length_a   1.000
_cell.length_b   1.000
_cell.length_c   1.000
_cell.angle_alpha   90.00
_cell.angle_beta   90.00
_cell.angle_gamma   90.00
#
_symmetry.space_group_name_H-M   'P 1'
#
loop_
_entity.id
_entity.type
_entity.pdbx_description
1 polymer ?
#
loop_
_entity_poly.entity_id
_entity_poly.type
_entity_poly.pdbx_seq_one_letter_code
_entity_poly.pdbx_strand_id
1 'polypeptide(L)'
;MKEKRLMKCPVCDNKFIPRTFYPEDSIFSSPDGKKFNSGFNGYVNMGGKPPEVIIGSWVTYCPKCNYIMKFVKELVRKEKIQTHGMKGTELTEKLNTYYFGFEFGDYSQYLKEIIKKVEEDIEVKMKDINIEIWENLYSIDDNFKFLVRFFNNLKEYCDKTLNININSDMPNKIKKLKLPKDVELSLLQLNNIKNAIVKGDYDLSREEEDMINNILVKFVFYLVDSHIRPLINEEQLKDGFEFVSMKDLEVEIRIYLAKYLYSTFNSNPNSSKQIKTFLENVF
;
A
#
# COMPACT_ATOMS: atom_id res chain seq x y z
N MET A 1 -3.17 7.49 -25.29
CA MET A 1 -3.47 8.36 -24.13
C MET A 1 -3.59 9.79 -24.65
N LYS A 2 -4.63 10.54 -24.27
CA LYS A 2 -4.58 12.01 -24.44
C LYS A 2 -3.63 12.55 -23.37
N GLU A 3 -2.60 13.30 -23.77
CA GLU A 3 -1.71 14.01 -22.84
C GLU A 3 -2.57 14.90 -21.93
N LYS A 4 -2.67 14.53 -20.65
CA LYS A 4 -3.37 15.34 -19.65
C LYS A 4 -2.47 16.52 -19.30
N ARG A 5 -3.00 17.75 -19.31
CA ARG A 5 -2.20 18.96 -19.09
C ARG A 5 -1.88 19.14 -17.60
N LEU A 6 -0.66 19.58 -17.30
CA LEU A 6 -0.28 20.04 -15.96
C LEU A 6 -0.82 21.45 -15.72
N MET A 7 -1.20 21.75 -14.47
CA MET A 7 -1.57 23.09 -14.06
C MET A 7 -0.33 23.90 -13.68
N LYS A 8 -0.26 25.17 -14.05
CA LYS A 8 0.82 26.09 -13.65
C LYS A 8 0.28 27.15 -12.71
N CYS A 9 0.87 27.29 -11.53
CA CYS A 9 0.51 28.34 -10.58
C CYS A 9 0.92 29.71 -11.15
N PRO A 10 0.01 30.71 -11.21
CA PRO A 10 0.36 32.04 -11.73
C PRO A 10 1.20 32.88 -10.76
N VAL A 11 1.31 32.47 -9.48
CA VAL A 11 2.05 33.22 -8.44
C VAL A 11 3.47 32.71 -8.26
N CYS A 12 3.68 31.39 -8.29
CA CYS A 12 4.99 30.78 -8.01
C CYS A 12 5.53 29.90 -9.14
N ASP A 13 4.88 29.93 -10.30
CA ASP A 13 5.21 29.15 -11.51
C ASP A 13 5.25 27.62 -11.35
N ASN A 14 4.90 27.10 -10.18
CA ASN A 14 4.93 25.67 -9.89
C ASN A 14 3.97 24.91 -10.80
N LYS A 15 4.47 23.85 -11.45
CA LYS A 15 3.65 22.91 -12.23
C LYS A 15 3.17 21.78 -11.32
N PHE A 16 1.91 21.40 -11.41
CA PHE A 16 1.34 20.35 -10.57
C PHE A 16 0.11 19.69 -11.21
N ILE A 17 -0.24 18.52 -10.69
CA ILE A 17 -1.53 17.87 -10.93
C ILE A 17 -2.48 18.31 -9.81
N PRO A 18 -3.65 18.91 -10.12
CA PRO A 18 -4.59 19.34 -9.09
C PRO A 18 -5.10 18.14 -8.27
N ARG A 19 -5.05 18.26 -6.94
CA ARG A 19 -5.56 17.21 -6.02
C ARG A 19 -7.05 16.98 -6.21
N THR A 20 -7.80 18.08 -6.20
CA THR A 20 -9.25 18.12 -6.32
C THR A 20 -9.64 19.48 -6.90
N PHE A 21 -10.74 19.50 -7.66
CA PHE A 21 -11.49 20.71 -7.95
C PHE A 21 -12.69 20.75 -7.00
N TYR A 22 -12.89 21.86 -6.29
CA TYR A 22 -14.05 22.06 -5.41
C TYR A 22 -15.02 23.04 -6.05
N PRO A 23 -16.34 22.77 -6.03
CA PRO A 23 -17.31 23.77 -6.45
C PRO A 23 -17.34 24.89 -5.40
N GLU A 24 -16.99 26.11 -5.81
CA GLU A 24 -17.04 27.26 -4.90
C GLU A 24 -18.49 27.78 -4.79
N ASP A 25 -19.19 27.84 -5.92
CA ASP A 25 -20.61 28.15 -6.00
C ASP A 25 -21.36 27.07 -6.79
N SER A 26 -22.45 26.58 -6.23
CA SER A 26 -23.32 25.61 -6.91
C SER A 26 -24.79 25.94 -6.71
N ILE A 27 -25.59 25.83 -7.77
CA ILE A 27 -27.03 26.03 -7.78
C ILE A 27 -27.68 24.67 -7.99
N PHE A 28 -28.54 24.28 -7.06
CA PHE A 28 -29.29 23.04 -7.08
C PHE A 28 -30.74 23.33 -7.45
N SER A 29 -31.31 22.56 -8.36
CA SER A 29 -32.75 22.59 -8.60
C SER A 29 -33.42 21.50 -7.77
N SER A 30 -34.50 21.81 -7.07
CA SER A 30 -35.36 20.80 -6.43
C SER A 30 -36.29 20.11 -7.45
N PRO A 31 -36.95 19.00 -7.08
CA PRO A 31 -37.93 18.33 -7.96
C PRO A 31 -39.07 19.24 -8.43
N ASP A 32 -39.46 20.26 -7.65
CA ASP A 32 -40.46 21.28 -7.98
C ASP A 32 -39.90 22.48 -8.75
N GLY A 33 -38.61 22.46 -9.12
CA GLY A 33 -37.98 23.48 -9.98
C GLY A 33 -37.45 24.72 -9.26
N LYS A 34 -37.46 24.76 -7.92
CA LYS A 34 -36.85 25.85 -7.14
C LYS A 34 -35.33 25.72 -7.15
N LYS A 35 -34.65 26.86 -7.27
CA LYS A 35 -33.19 26.94 -7.29
C LYS A 35 -32.64 27.34 -5.92
N PHE A 36 -31.61 26.64 -5.47
CA PHE A 36 -30.94 26.85 -4.19
C PHE A 36 -29.45 27.04 -4.44
N ASN A 37 -28.86 28.11 -3.93
CA ASN A 37 -27.41 28.27 -3.94
C ASN A 37 -26.83 27.54 -2.73
N SER A 38 -25.82 26.70 -2.93
CA SER A 38 -24.92 26.29 -1.87
C SER A 38 -23.53 26.86 -2.16
N GLY A 39 -22.95 27.50 -1.15
CA GLY A 39 -21.54 27.85 -1.17
C GLY A 39 -20.64 26.62 -1.03
N PHE A 40 -19.35 26.91 -0.80
CA PHE A 40 -18.15 26.08 -0.77
C PHE A 40 -18.26 24.61 -0.26
N ASN A 41 -19.26 24.27 0.52
CA ASN A 41 -19.44 22.93 1.09
C ASN A 41 -20.45 22.05 0.36
N GLY A 42 -21.09 22.47 -0.73
CA GLY A 42 -21.75 21.59 -1.72
C GLY A 42 -22.89 20.66 -1.24
N TYR A 43 -23.18 20.58 0.05
CA TYR A 43 -24.17 19.68 0.63
C TYR A 43 -25.41 20.49 1.00
N VAL A 44 -26.34 20.62 0.05
CA VAL A 44 -27.74 20.88 0.43
C VAL A 44 -28.31 19.53 0.87
N ASN A 45 -28.78 19.45 2.11
CA ASN A 45 -29.44 18.27 2.65
C ASN A 45 -30.85 18.15 2.04
N MET A 46 -30.92 17.94 0.72
CA MET A 46 -32.14 17.53 0.02
C MET A 46 -32.22 16.01 0.21
N GLY A 47 -33.32 15.48 0.73
CA GLY A 47 -33.52 14.03 0.98
C GLY A 47 -33.50 13.13 -0.28
N GLY A 48 -32.79 13.51 -1.34
CA GLY A 48 -32.55 12.82 -2.59
C GLY A 48 -31.52 13.57 -3.45
N LYS A 49 -30.98 12.92 -4.50
CA LYS A 49 -30.05 13.58 -5.44
C LYS A 49 -30.79 14.64 -6.28
N PRO A 50 -30.27 15.87 -6.38
CA PRO A 50 -30.94 16.95 -7.11
C PRO A 50 -31.02 16.65 -8.63
N PRO A 51 -32.15 16.96 -9.28
CA PRO A 51 -32.36 16.77 -10.72
C PRO A 51 -31.42 17.59 -11.60
N GLU A 52 -31.01 18.77 -11.17
CA GLU A 52 -30.08 19.65 -11.88
C GLU A 52 -29.12 20.30 -10.87
N VAL A 53 -27.83 20.36 -11.24
CA VAL A 53 -26.78 21.04 -10.48
C VAL A 53 -26.01 21.90 -11.46
N ILE A 54 -26.05 23.22 -11.26
CA ILE A 54 -25.27 24.20 -12.01
C ILE A 54 -24.10 24.57 -11.12
N ILE A 55 -22.87 24.28 -11.54
CA ILE A 55 -21.67 24.69 -10.78
C ILE A 55 -21.14 25.96 -11.42
N GLY A 56 -21.13 27.06 -10.65
CA GLY A 56 -20.76 28.38 -11.14
C GLY A 56 -19.25 28.56 -11.29
N SER A 57 -18.48 28.03 -10.34
CA SER A 57 -17.02 28.10 -10.35
C SER A 57 -16.41 26.90 -9.64
N TRP A 58 -15.20 26.55 -10.06
CA TRP A 58 -14.37 25.55 -9.42
C TRP A 58 -13.10 26.18 -8.88
N VAL A 59 -12.65 25.73 -7.72
CA VAL A 59 -11.36 26.12 -7.18
C VAL A 59 -10.43 24.93 -7.03
N THR A 60 -9.15 25.19 -7.20
CA THR A 60 -8.09 24.30 -6.72
C THR A 60 -6.97 25.13 -6.10
N TYR A 61 -6.01 24.47 -5.47
CA TYR A 61 -4.95 25.12 -4.70
C TYR A 61 -3.58 24.72 -5.23
N CYS A 62 -2.67 25.68 -5.30
CA CYS A 62 -1.26 25.37 -5.55
C CYS A 62 -0.66 24.69 -4.31
N PRO A 63 -0.10 23.46 -4.42
CA PRO A 63 0.47 22.77 -3.26
C PRO A 63 1.74 23.45 -2.69
N LYS A 64 2.39 24.33 -3.47
CA LYS A 64 3.63 25.02 -3.06
C LYS A 64 3.37 26.30 -2.28
N CYS A 65 2.40 27.11 -2.68
CA CYS A 65 2.15 28.44 -2.09
C CYS A 65 0.72 28.65 -1.60
N ASN A 66 -0.13 27.61 -1.64
CA ASN A 66 -1.55 27.65 -1.26
C ASN A 66 -2.40 28.68 -2.01
N TYR A 67 -1.91 29.23 -3.13
CA TYR A 67 -2.68 30.15 -3.95
C TYR A 67 -3.93 29.48 -4.52
N ILE A 68 -5.07 30.15 -4.37
CA ILE A 68 -6.39 29.67 -4.82
C ILE A 68 -6.56 30.03 -6.29
N MET A 69 -6.68 29.02 -7.14
CA MET A 69 -6.94 29.18 -8.57
C MET A 69 -8.42 28.94 -8.83
N LYS A 70 -9.11 29.95 -9.37
CA LYS A 70 -10.53 29.90 -9.73
C LYS A 70 -10.68 29.62 -11.22
N PHE A 71 -11.46 28.60 -11.54
CA PHE A 71 -11.82 28.20 -12.89
C PHE A 71 -13.30 28.47 -13.07
N VAL A 72 -13.61 29.34 -14.01
CA VAL A 72 -14.98 29.56 -14.48
C VAL A 72 -15.19 28.60 -15.64
N LYS A 73 -16.08 27.59 -15.54
CA LYS A 73 -16.54 26.95 -16.78
C LYS A 73 -17.89 26.21 -16.72
N GLU A 74 -18.74 26.67 -17.64
CA GLU A 74 -19.89 26.09 -18.36
C GLU A 74 -21.02 25.36 -17.59
N LEU A 75 -22.25 25.80 -17.87
CA LEU A 75 -23.52 25.17 -17.51
C LEU A 75 -23.54 23.69 -17.89
N VAL A 76 -23.45 22.80 -16.90
CA VAL A 76 -23.64 21.36 -17.11
C VAL A 76 -25.07 20.99 -16.70
N ARG A 77 -25.93 20.68 -17.67
CA ARG A 77 -27.27 20.16 -17.42
C ARG A 77 -27.21 18.63 -17.42
N LYS A 78 -27.81 17.97 -16.43
CA LYS A 78 -28.06 16.52 -16.51
C LYS A 78 -29.01 16.26 -17.67
N GLU A 79 -28.51 15.69 -18.75
CA GLU A 79 -29.40 15.12 -19.77
C GLU A 79 -29.89 13.74 -19.31
N LYS A 80 -31.20 13.54 -19.36
CA LYS A 80 -31.81 12.22 -19.16
C LYS A 80 -31.48 11.37 -20.39
N ILE A 81 -30.56 10.43 -20.26
CA ILE A 81 -30.32 9.42 -21.29
C ILE A 81 -31.14 8.18 -20.91
N GLN A 82 -32.19 7.89 -21.68
CA GLN A 82 -32.88 6.60 -21.57
C GLN A 82 -32.09 5.58 -22.38
N THR A 83 -31.42 4.64 -21.71
CA THR A 83 -30.82 3.48 -22.38
C THR A 83 -31.82 2.33 -22.37
N HIS A 84 -32.28 1.92 -23.56
CA HIS A 84 -33.03 0.67 -23.70
C HIS A 84 -32.07 -0.51 -23.65
N GLY A 85 -32.24 -1.38 -22.64
CA GLY A 85 -31.61 -2.70 -22.64
C GLY A 85 -32.19 -3.55 -23.77
N MET A 86 -31.32 -4.19 -24.54
CA MET A 86 -31.72 -5.26 -25.45
C MET A 86 -32.24 -6.43 -24.60
N LYS A 87 -33.57 -6.54 -24.50
CA LYS A 87 -34.39 -7.55 -23.78
C LYS A 87 -34.74 -7.19 -22.34
N GLY A 88 -36.02 -6.88 -22.13
CA GLY A 88 -36.68 -6.83 -20.81
C GLY A 88 -37.21 -5.45 -20.48
N THR A 89 -38.46 -5.40 -20.04
CA THR A 89 -39.22 -4.23 -19.57
C THR A 89 -38.69 -3.63 -18.25
N GLU A 90 -37.37 -3.62 -18.04
CA GLU A 90 -36.72 -2.99 -16.89
C GLU A 90 -36.05 -1.67 -17.32
N LEU A 91 -36.76 -0.56 -17.07
CA LEU A 91 -36.18 0.78 -17.06
C LEU A 91 -35.27 0.91 -15.84
N THR A 92 -33.98 0.65 -16.00
CA THR A 92 -32.99 1.05 -14.99
C THR A 92 -32.62 2.51 -15.21
N GLU A 93 -33.26 3.40 -14.44
CA GLU A 93 -32.90 4.81 -14.38
C GLU A 93 -31.53 4.99 -13.70
N LYS A 94 -30.45 4.99 -14.47
CA LYS A 94 -29.14 5.43 -13.97
C LYS A 94 -28.98 6.94 -14.17
N LEU A 95 -29.01 7.69 -13.08
CA LEU A 95 -28.52 9.07 -13.07
C LEU A 95 -27.00 9.05 -13.23
N ASN A 96 -26.48 9.61 -14.33
CA ASN A 96 -25.03 9.79 -14.53
C ASN A 96 -24.40 10.50 -13.33
N THR A 97 -23.24 10.01 -12.92
CA THR A 97 -22.25 10.76 -12.12
C THR A 97 -21.81 11.97 -12.93
N TYR A 98 -21.80 13.15 -12.31
CA TYR A 98 -21.33 14.37 -12.96
C TYR A 98 -19.85 14.20 -13.34
N TYR A 99 -19.55 14.17 -14.63
CA TYR A 99 -18.19 14.17 -15.14
C TYR A 99 -17.81 15.60 -15.54
N PHE A 100 -17.04 16.25 -14.68
CA PHE A 100 -16.46 17.56 -14.96
C PHE A 100 -15.14 17.32 -15.68
N GLY A 101 -15.20 17.21 -17.01
CA GLY A 101 -14.03 16.99 -17.85
C GLY A 101 -13.11 18.21 -17.85
N PHE A 102 -12.27 18.34 -16.83
CA PHE A 102 -11.14 19.26 -16.87
C PHE A 102 -10.07 18.70 -17.82
N GLU A 103 -9.42 19.58 -18.58
CA GLU A 103 -8.26 19.21 -19.43
C GLU A 103 -7.01 18.84 -18.60
N PHE A 104 -7.08 19.04 -17.28
CA PHE A 104 -5.99 18.81 -16.35
C PHE A 104 -5.99 17.38 -15.80
N GLY A 105 -4.81 16.91 -15.37
CA GLY A 105 -4.67 15.62 -14.69
C GLY A 105 -5.51 15.53 -13.40
N ASP A 106 -5.90 14.31 -13.02
CA ASP A 106 -6.55 13.99 -11.75
C ASP A 106 -5.51 13.30 -10.85
N TYR A 107 -5.15 13.94 -9.73
CA TYR A 107 -4.16 13.41 -8.81
C TYR A 107 -4.55 12.04 -8.25
N SER A 108 -5.84 11.79 -8.01
CA SER A 108 -6.30 10.50 -7.49
C SER A 108 -6.10 9.39 -8.52
N GLN A 109 -6.28 9.68 -9.80
CA GLN A 109 -5.99 8.73 -10.88
C GLN A 109 -4.48 8.53 -11.04
N TYR A 110 -3.70 9.61 -11.01
CA TYR A 110 -2.24 9.56 -11.08
C TYR A 110 -1.64 8.76 -9.92
N LEU A 111 -2.11 8.99 -8.70
CA LEU A 111 -1.70 8.26 -7.51
C LEU A 111 -2.04 6.77 -7.63
N LYS A 112 -3.25 6.41 -8.10
CA LYS A 112 -3.64 5.00 -8.33
C LYS A 112 -2.73 4.28 -9.33
N GLU A 113 -2.37 4.95 -10.44
CA GLU A 113 -1.48 4.37 -11.44
C GLU A 113 -0.08 4.10 -10.87
N ILE A 114 0.39 4.97 -9.99
CA ILE A 114 1.70 4.86 -9.35
C ILE A 114 1.69 3.78 -8.27
N ILE A 115 0.70 3.79 -7.39
CA ILE A 115 0.51 2.76 -6.37
C ILE A 115 0.51 1.39 -7.02
N LYS A 116 -0.24 1.21 -8.12
CA LYS A 116 -0.29 -0.08 -8.80
C LYS A 116 1.10 -0.60 -9.22
N LYS A 117 1.97 0.27 -9.74
CA LYS A 117 3.34 -0.12 -10.10
C LYS A 117 4.16 -0.53 -8.87
N VAL A 118 4.05 0.25 -7.79
CA VAL A 118 4.75 -0.04 -6.54
C VAL A 118 4.25 -1.35 -5.91
N GLU A 119 2.94 -1.59 -5.94
CA GLU A 119 2.33 -2.85 -5.51
C GLU A 119 2.86 -4.03 -6.33
N GLU A 120 2.92 -3.92 -7.65
CA GLU A 120 3.49 -4.95 -8.53
C GLU A 120 4.96 -5.25 -8.19
N ASP A 121 5.78 -4.22 -7.94
CA ASP A 121 7.18 -4.38 -7.54
C ASP A 121 7.32 -5.06 -6.17
N ILE A 122 6.46 -4.69 -5.20
CA ILE A 122 6.41 -5.34 -3.88
C ILE A 122 6.04 -6.82 -4.04
N GLU A 123 5.05 -7.17 -4.86
CA GLU A 123 4.67 -8.56 -5.09
C GLU A 123 5.83 -9.39 -5.66
N VAL A 124 6.57 -8.82 -6.61
CA VAL A 124 7.76 -9.48 -7.18
C VAL A 124 8.80 -9.73 -6.09
N LYS A 125 9.09 -8.74 -5.23
CA LYS A 125 10.04 -8.90 -4.12
C LYS A 125 9.58 -9.91 -3.08
N MET A 126 8.30 -9.94 -2.73
CA MET A 126 7.76 -10.93 -1.79
C MET A 126 7.87 -12.35 -2.35
N LYS A 127 7.65 -12.53 -3.66
CA LYS A 127 7.86 -13.81 -4.36
C LYS A 127 9.33 -14.22 -4.38
N ASP A 128 10.26 -13.29 -4.56
CA ASP A 128 11.70 -13.57 -4.56
C ASP A 128 12.20 -14.15 -3.23
N ILE A 129 11.65 -13.65 -2.11
CA ILE A 129 11.90 -14.12 -0.74
C ILE A 129 11.18 -15.45 -0.45
N ASN A 130 10.15 -15.76 -1.24
CA ASN A 130 9.23 -16.87 -1.04
C ASN A 130 8.62 -16.84 0.37
N ILE A 131 7.89 -15.77 0.65
CA ILE A 131 7.31 -15.51 1.99
C ILE A 131 6.45 -16.68 2.52
N GLU A 132 5.81 -17.43 1.62
CA GLU A 132 5.00 -18.61 1.93
C GLU A 132 5.83 -19.74 2.57
N ILE A 133 7.09 -19.94 2.16
CA ILE A 133 7.98 -20.95 2.78
C ILE A 133 8.19 -20.66 4.28
N TRP A 134 8.22 -19.38 4.65
CA TRP A 134 8.40 -18.96 6.04
C TRP A 134 7.10 -19.03 6.84
N GLU A 135 5.97 -18.68 6.22
CA GLU A 135 4.64 -18.79 6.82
C GLU A 135 4.29 -20.24 7.16
N ASN A 136 4.57 -21.17 6.24
CA ASN A 136 4.30 -22.59 6.44
C ASN A 136 4.97 -23.17 7.70
N LEU A 137 6.04 -22.54 8.22
CA LEU A 137 6.68 -22.97 9.45
C LEU A 137 5.77 -22.81 10.68
N TYR A 138 4.85 -21.85 10.70
CA TYR A 138 3.90 -21.67 11.81
C TYR A 138 2.90 -22.82 11.96
N SER A 139 2.73 -23.65 10.93
CA SER A 139 1.87 -24.85 10.98
C SER A 139 2.54 -26.06 11.65
N ILE A 140 3.83 -25.96 11.99
CA ILE A 140 4.61 -27.07 12.57
C ILE A 140 4.59 -26.95 14.09
N ASP A 141 3.75 -27.74 14.75
CA ASP A 141 3.65 -27.78 16.22
C ASP A 141 4.88 -28.39 16.91
N ASP A 142 5.66 -29.20 16.19
CA ASP A 142 6.84 -29.90 16.69
C ASP A 142 8.09 -29.02 16.55
N ASN A 143 8.58 -28.49 17.68
CA ASN A 143 9.71 -27.56 17.73
C ASN A 143 10.99 -28.12 17.08
N PHE A 144 11.24 -29.43 17.15
CA PHE A 144 12.41 -30.03 16.49
C PHE A 144 12.23 -30.02 14.98
N LYS A 145 11.08 -30.49 14.47
CA LYS A 145 10.77 -30.45 13.03
C LYS A 145 10.77 -29.02 12.51
N PHE A 146 10.24 -28.08 13.29
CA PHE A 146 10.26 -26.65 13.01
C PHE A 146 11.71 -26.18 12.82
N LEU A 147 12.59 -26.43 13.79
CA LEU A 147 13.98 -25.96 13.76
C LEU A 147 14.74 -26.55 12.57
N VAL A 148 14.57 -27.85 12.31
CA VAL A 148 15.20 -28.51 11.16
C VAL A 148 14.71 -27.89 9.84
N ARG A 149 13.39 -27.67 9.70
CA ARG A 149 12.82 -27.06 8.50
C ARG A 149 13.25 -25.61 8.34
N PHE A 150 13.23 -24.83 9.41
CA PHE A 150 13.68 -23.44 9.44
C PHE A 150 15.12 -23.28 8.97
N PHE A 151 16.05 -24.07 9.51
CA PHE A 151 17.45 -23.98 9.11
C PHE A 151 17.72 -24.51 7.70
N ASN A 152 16.91 -25.45 7.18
CA ASN A 152 16.97 -25.85 5.79
C ASN A 152 16.52 -24.72 4.86
N ASN A 153 15.38 -24.09 5.15
CA ASN A 153 14.89 -22.92 4.40
C ASN A 153 15.91 -21.77 4.44
N LEU A 154 16.50 -21.49 5.61
CA LEU A 154 17.54 -20.48 5.79
C LEU A 154 18.79 -20.79 4.97
N LYS A 155 19.21 -22.06 4.91
CA LYS A 155 20.34 -22.49 4.10
C LYS A 155 20.09 -22.21 2.62
N GLU A 156 18.94 -22.63 2.10
CA GLU A 156 18.55 -22.42 0.70
C GLU A 156 18.46 -20.94 0.36
N TYR A 157 17.86 -20.14 1.25
CA TYR A 157 17.80 -18.69 1.11
C TYR A 157 19.21 -18.05 1.05
N CYS A 158 20.11 -18.45 1.94
CA CYS A 158 21.49 -17.97 1.95
C CYS A 158 22.23 -18.37 0.67
N ASP A 159 22.04 -19.60 0.18
CA ASP A 159 22.69 -20.10 -1.03
C ASP A 159 22.23 -19.31 -2.26
N LYS A 160 20.93 -19.05 -2.38
CA LYS A 160 20.36 -18.22 -3.45
C LYS A 160 20.83 -16.77 -3.38
N THR A 161 20.87 -16.18 -2.19
CA THR A 161 21.07 -14.73 -2.03
C THR A 161 22.54 -14.34 -2.03
N LEU A 162 23.42 -15.17 -1.46
CA LEU A 162 24.81 -14.80 -1.24
C LEU A 162 25.77 -15.35 -2.30
N ASN A 163 25.31 -16.20 -3.23
CA ASN A 163 26.15 -16.91 -4.21
C ASN A 163 27.37 -17.58 -3.57
N ILE A 164 27.23 -18.08 -2.34
CA ILE A 164 28.31 -18.74 -1.61
C ILE A 164 28.33 -20.23 -1.96
N ASN A 165 29.51 -20.84 -1.90
CA ASN A 165 29.67 -22.29 -2.00
C ASN A 165 28.75 -23.01 -1.00
N ILE A 166 28.01 -24.01 -1.51
CA ILE A 166 27.05 -24.86 -0.77
C ILE A 166 27.66 -25.45 0.51
N ASN A 167 29.00 -25.57 0.55
CA ASN A 167 29.78 -26.15 1.64
C ASN A 167 30.10 -25.20 2.81
N SER A 168 29.74 -23.92 2.77
CA SER A 168 29.96 -23.06 3.95
C SER A 168 28.99 -23.44 5.08
N ASP A 169 29.46 -23.48 6.31
CA ASP A 169 28.66 -23.76 7.50
C ASP A 169 27.64 -22.64 7.79
N MET A 170 26.53 -23.00 8.46
CA MET A 170 25.44 -22.06 8.76
C MET A 170 25.88 -20.81 9.54
N PRO A 171 26.76 -20.89 10.56
CA PRO A 171 27.25 -19.69 11.25
C PRO A 171 27.89 -18.66 10.32
N ASN A 172 28.69 -19.11 9.35
CA ASN A 172 29.30 -18.20 8.37
C ASN A 172 28.27 -17.63 7.37
N LYS A 173 27.27 -18.42 6.97
CA LYS A 173 26.17 -17.92 6.13
C LYS A 173 25.37 -16.82 6.85
N ILE A 174 25.01 -17.05 8.11
CA ILE A 174 24.27 -16.08 8.95
C ILE A 174 25.03 -14.76 9.06
N LYS A 175 26.33 -14.80 9.37
CA LYS A 175 27.17 -13.59 9.46
C LYS A 175 27.25 -12.80 8.14
N LYS A 176 27.21 -13.49 7.01
CA LYS A 176 27.29 -12.87 5.68
C LYS A 176 25.97 -12.23 5.22
N LEU A 177 24.84 -12.60 5.83
CA LEU A 177 23.57 -11.92 5.58
C LEU A 177 23.55 -10.47 6.07
N LYS A 178 24.54 -10.04 6.89
CA LYS A 178 24.62 -8.67 7.44
C LYS A 178 23.33 -8.26 8.16
N LEU A 179 22.81 -9.17 8.98
CA LEU A 179 21.61 -8.95 9.79
C LEU A 179 21.89 -7.92 10.89
N PRO A 180 20.83 -7.29 11.44
CA PRO A 180 20.92 -6.60 12.73
C PRO A 180 21.52 -7.53 13.78
N LYS A 181 22.41 -7.01 14.63
CA LYS A 181 23.20 -7.82 15.57
C LYS A 181 22.31 -8.69 16.47
N ASP A 182 21.16 -8.18 16.90
CA ASP A 182 20.24 -8.92 17.74
C ASP A 182 19.62 -10.12 16.99
N VAL A 183 19.26 -9.95 15.71
CA VAL A 183 18.75 -11.04 14.86
C VAL A 183 19.86 -12.05 14.56
N GLU A 184 21.08 -11.58 14.27
CA GLU A 184 22.24 -12.44 14.02
C GLU A 184 22.54 -13.35 15.21
N LEU A 185 22.68 -12.75 16.41
CA LEU A 185 22.96 -13.49 17.64
C LEU A 185 21.85 -14.50 17.94
N SER A 186 20.59 -14.10 17.75
CA SER A 186 19.43 -14.96 17.93
C SER A 186 19.46 -16.20 17.01
N LEU A 187 19.79 -16.02 15.73
CA LEU A 187 19.90 -17.14 14.79
C LEU A 187 21.08 -18.07 15.12
N LEU A 188 22.21 -17.51 15.57
CA LEU A 188 23.36 -18.31 16.01
C LEU A 188 23.01 -19.15 17.24
N GLN A 189 22.28 -18.57 18.20
CA GLN A 189 21.77 -19.30 19.37
C GLN A 189 20.82 -20.43 18.96
N LEU A 190 19.85 -20.17 18.09
CA LEU A 190 18.95 -21.22 17.58
C LEU A 190 19.69 -22.33 16.84
N ASN A 191 20.75 -22.00 16.09
CA ASN A 191 21.54 -23.01 15.39
C ASN A 191 22.26 -23.94 16.39
N ASN A 192 22.72 -23.38 17.51
CA ASN A 192 23.34 -24.17 18.58
C ASN A 192 22.31 -25.09 19.25
N ILE A 193 21.12 -24.58 19.58
CA ILE A 193 20.01 -25.37 20.13
C ILE A 193 19.65 -26.52 19.18
N LYS A 194 19.43 -26.21 17.89
CA LYS A 194 19.16 -27.22 16.87
C LYS A 194 20.25 -28.30 16.81
N ASN A 195 21.52 -27.92 16.86
CA ASN A 195 22.63 -28.89 16.86
C ASN A 195 22.70 -29.73 18.15
N ALA A 196 22.32 -29.17 19.30
CA ALA A 196 22.26 -29.89 20.56
C ALA A 196 21.14 -30.94 20.54
N ILE A 197 19.94 -30.57 20.08
CA ILE A 197 18.80 -31.50 19.94
C ILE A 197 19.13 -32.64 18.99
N VAL A 198 19.73 -32.35 17.82
CA VAL A 198 20.13 -33.39 16.85
C VAL A 198 21.11 -34.41 17.44
N LYS A 199 21.95 -34.00 18.39
CA LYS A 199 22.90 -34.90 19.07
C LYS A 199 22.26 -35.79 20.13
N GLY A 200 20.99 -35.54 20.48
CA GLY A 200 20.18 -36.40 21.36
C GLY A 200 20.26 -36.09 22.86
N ASP A 201 21.02 -35.07 23.26
CA ASP A 201 21.29 -34.74 24.67
C ASP A 201 20.58 -33.44 25.12
N TYR A 202 19.46 -33.08 24.49
CA TYR A 202 18.84 -31.77 24.73
C TYR A 202 17.32 -31.80 24.62
N ASP A 203 16.68 -31.51 25.76
CA ASP A 203 15.25 -31.21 25.83
C ASP A 203 15.06 -29.69 25.88
N LEU A 204 14.12 -29.18 25.09
CA LEU A 204 13.79 -27.76 25.05
C LEU A 204 13.13 -27.33 26.37
N SER A 205 13.62 -26.24 26.95
CA SER A 205 12.90 -25.53 28.01
C SER A 205 11.77 -24.68 27.43
N ARG A 206 10.72 -24.39 28.23
CA ARG A 206 9.60 -23.52 27.81
C ARG A 206 10.07 -22.15 27.31
N GLU A 207 11.11 -21.59 27.93
CA GLU A 207 11.67 -20.30 27.52
C GLU A 207 12.25 -20.36 26.11
N GLU A 208 12.85 -21.48 25.73
CA GLU A 208 13.40 -21.70 24.39
C GLU A 208 12.30 -21.92 23.35
N GLU A 209 11.21 -22.61 23.71
CA GLU A 209 10.04 -22.77 22.83
C GLU A 209 9.43 -21.40 22.47
N ASP A 210 9.28 -20.52 23.46
CA ASP A 210 8.82 -19.14 23.24
C ASP A 210 9.82 -18.31 22.42
N MET A 211 11.13 -18.53 22.64
CA MET A 211 12.19 -17.86 21.91
C MET A 211 12.21 -18.23 20.42
N ILE A 212 11.97 -19.50 20.08
CA ILE A 212 11.95 -20.00 18.69
C ILE A 212 10.97 -19.21 17.82
N ASN A 213 9.73 -19.08 18.28
CA ASN A 213 8.68 -18.36 17.56
C ASN A 213 9.02 -16.88 17.37
N ASN A 214 9.53 -16.24 18.43
CA ASN A 214 9.89 -14.83 18.38
C ASN A 214 11.02 -14.54 17.37
N ILE A 215 11.98 -15.44 17.25
CA ILE A 215 13.12 -15.27 16.33
C ILE A 215 12.71 -15.46 14.88
N LEU A 216 11.84 -16.44 14.58
CA LEU A 216 11.28 -16.60 13.23
C LEU A 216 10.61 -15.30 12.79
N VAL A 217 9.76 -14.74 13.65
CA VAL A 217 9.02 -13.52 13.31
C VAL A 217 9.98 -12.35 13.06
N LYS A 218 10.97 -12.14 13.94
CA LYS A 218 11.97 -11.08 13.75
C LYS A 218 12.75 -11.25 12.44
N PHE A 219 13.15 -12.48 12.13
CA PHE A 219 13.89 -12.77 10.91
C PHE A 219 13.05 -12.53 9.65
N VAL A 220 11.81 -13.02 9.63
CA VAL A 220 10.88 -12.80 8.51
C VAL A 220 10.61 -11.32 8.29
N PHE A 221 10.37 -10.54 9.36
CA PHE A 221 10.19 -9.09 9.20
C PHE A 221 11.45 -8.37 8.72
N TYR A 222 12.64 -8.80 9.14
CA TYR A 222 13.88 -8.29 8.57
C TYR A 222 13.97 -8.57 7.07
N LEU A 223 13.61 -9.80 6.63
CA LEU A 223 13.60 -10.13 5.21
C LEU A 223 12.66 -9.21 4.43
N VAL A 224 11.44 -9.03 4.94
CA VAL A 224 10.44 -8.13 4.38
C VAL A 224 10.96 -6.69 4.31
N ASP A 225 11.47 -6.15 5.42
CA ASP A 225 12.02 -4.78 5.49
C ASP A 225 13.15 -4.57 4.46
N SER A 226 14.13 -5.47 4.44
CA SER A 226 15.33 -5.34 3.61
C SER A 226 15.04 -5.34 2.11
N HIS A 227 13.97 -6.00 1.67
CA HIS A 227 13.60 -6.05 0.25
C HIS A 227 12.64 -4.93 -0.16
N ILE A 228 11.83 -4.44 0.79
CA ILE A 228 10.79 -3.46 0.52
C ILE A 228 11.33 -2.04 0.70
N ARG A 229 12.09 -1.77 1.76
CA ARG A 229 12.66 -0.45 2.06
C ARG A 229 13.37 0.20 0.86
N PRO A 230 14.15 -0.51 0.02
CA PRO A 230 14.73 0.07 -1.19
C PRO A 230 13.68 0.58 -2.20
N LEU A 231 12.57 -0.13 -2.40
CA LEU A 231 11.50 0.25 -3.32
C LEU A 231 10.78 1.54 -2.93
N ILE A 232 10.82 1.88 -1.64
CA ILE A 232 10.17 3.08 -1.09
C ILE A 232 11.20 4.15 -0.71
N ASN A 233 12.45 4.02 -1.17
CA ASN A 233 13.43 5.07 -0.94
C ASN A 233 13.01 6.34 -1.71
N GLU A 234 12.96 7.46 -1.00
CA GLU A 234 12.54 8.77 -1.49
C GLU A 234 13.30 9.20 -2.76
N GLU A 235 14.58 8.85 -2.91
CA GLU A 235 15.36 9.16 -4.12
C GLU A 235 14.85 8.40 -5.35
N GLN A 236 14.55 7.10 -5.21
CA GLN A 236 14.04 6.28 -6.32
C GLN A 236 12.61 6.67 -6.71
N LEU A 237 11.81 7.11 -5.72
CA LEU A 237 10.45 7.56 -5.96
C LEU A 237 10.39 8.97 -6.58
N LYS A 238 11.33 9.86 -6.24
CA LYS A 238 11.42 11.19 -6.85
C LYS A 238 11.79 11.15 -8.34
N ASP A 239 12.63 10.21 -8.77
CA ASP A 239 13.05 10.08 -10.17
C ASP A 239 11.93 9.52 -11.09
N GLY A 240 10.88 8.91 -10.53
CA GLY A 240 9.75 8.36 -11.30
C GLY A 240 8.41 9.06 -11.12
N PHE A 241 8.22 9.81 -10.03
CA PHE A 241 6.90 10.24 -9.55
C PHE A 241 6.85 11.71 -9.08
N GLU A 242 7.35 12.63 -9.90
CA GLU A 242 7.55 14.07 -9.63
C GLU A 242 6.41 14.79 -8.87
N PHE A 243 5.15 14.41 -9.09
CA PHE A 243 3.98 15.08 -8.50
C PHE A 243 3.33 14.34 -7.32
N VAL A 244 3.84 13.17 -6.91
CA VAL A 244 3.25 12.39 -5.81
C VAL A 244 3.66 12.97 -4.46
N SER A 245 2.69 13.08 -3.55
CA SER A 245 2.95 13.31 -2.13
C SER A 245 3.51 12.05 -1.49
N MET A 246 4.74 12.11 -0.99
CA MET A 246 5.37 11.00 -0.27
C MET A 246 4.49 10.47 0.86
N LYS A 247 3.86 11.37 1.63
CA LYS A 247 2.92 11.00 2.69
C LYS A 247 1.72 10.18 2.17
N ASP A 248 1.19 10.53 1.00
CA ASP A 248 0.04 9.80 0.46
C ASP A 248 0.48 8.41 -0.02
N LEU A 249 1.66 8.34 -0.64
CA LEU A 249 2.27 7.10 -1.12
C LEU A 249 2.61 6.15 0.02
N GLU A 250 3.25 6.64 1.09
CA GLU A 250 3.56 5.87 2.30
C GLU A 250 2.30 5.26 2.94
N VAL A 251 1.22 6.04 3.04
CA VAL A 251 -0.06 5.56 3.58
C VAL A 251 -0.62 4.42 2.73
N GLU A 252 -0.64 4.58 1.42
CA GLU A 252 -1.20 3.59 0.50
C GLU A 252 -0.35 2.30 0.47
N ILE A 253 0.98 2.43 0.47
CA ILE A 253 1.88 1.27 0.56
C ILE A 253 1.71 0.58 1.93
N ARG A 254 1.59 1.33 3.03
CA ARG A 254 1.33 0.75 4.36
C ARG A 254 0.01 -0.03 4.39
N ILE A 255 -1.04 0.48 3.75
CA ILE A 255 -2.34 -0.21 3.61
C ILE A 255 -2.17 -1.51 2.81
N TYR A 256 -1.46 -1.45 1.68
CA TYR A 256 -1.19 -2.62 0.85
C TYR A 256 -0.40 -3.69 1.61
N LEU A 257 0.73 -3.31 2.23
CA LEU A 257 1.57 -4.21 3.02
C LEU A 257 0.80 -4.82 4.19
N ALA A 258 -0.04 -4.03 4.87
CA ALA A 258 -0.88 -4.56 5.93
C ALA A 258 -1.81 -5.65 5.39
N LYS A 259 -2.53 -5.37 4.30
CA LYS A 259 -3.44 -6.34 3.68
C LYS A 259 -2.69 -7.62 3.28
N TYR A 260 -1.53 -7.48 2.65
CA TYR A 260 -0.70 -8.61 2.24
C TYR A 260 -0.27 -9.44 3.45
N LEU A 261 0.41 -8.83 4.42
CA LEU A 261 0.95 -9.53 5.59
C LEU A 261 -0.13 -10.16 6.46
N TYR A 262 -1.26 -9.49 6.69
CA TYR A 262 -2.38 -10.07 7.42
C TYR A 262 -3.06 -11.22 6.67
N SER A 263 -3.06 -11.18 5.32
CA SER A 263 -3.58 -12.30 4.53
C SER A 263 -2.67 -13.52 4.57
N THR A 264 -1.35 -13.30 4.63
CA THR A 264 -0.33 -14.34 4.67
C THR A 264 -0.17 -14.92 6.08
N PHE A 265 0.04 -14.11 7.12
CA PHE A 265 0.39 -14.56 8.48
C PHE A 265 -0.81 -14.68 9.45
N ASN A 266 -1.98 -15.08 8.95
CA ASN A 266 -3.23 -15.07 9.74
C ASN A 266 -3.33 -16.16 10.83
N SER A 267 -2.33 -17.03 10.95
CA SER A 267 -2.37 -18.26 11.75
C SER A 267 -2.01 -18.06 13.23
N ASN A 268 -1.39 -16.94 13.63
CA ASN A 268 -0.92 -16.74 15.02
C ASN A 268 -1.21 -15.32 15.57
N PRO A 269 -1.86 -15.17 16.75
CA PRO A 269 -2.14 -13.87 17.38
C PRO A 269 -0.92 -12.98 17.63
N ASN A 270 0.25 -13.56 17.92
CA ASN A 270 1.49 -12.81 18.13
C ASN A 270 1.98 -12.16 16.82
N SER A 271 1.68 -12.79 15.68
CA SER A 271 2.00 -12.22 14.37
C SER A 271 1.27 -10.90 14.16
N SER A 272 0.01 -10.78 14.56
CA SER A 272 -0.74 -9.51 14.45
C SER A 272 -0.09 -8.35 15.18
N LYS A 273 0.41 -8.58 16.41
CA LYS A 273 1.12 -7.54 17.18
C LYS A 273 2.42 -7.14 16.48
N GLN A 274 3.17 -8.11 15.98
CA GLN A 274 4.45 -7.86 15.32
C GLN A 274 4.29 -7.23 13.93
N ILE A 275 3.25 -7.61 13.15
CA ILE A 275 2.85 -6.95 11.89
C ILE A 275 2.55 -5.48 12.18
N LYS A 276 1.77 -5.19 13.21
CA LYS A 276 1.46 -3.81 13.58
C LYS A 276 2.72 -3.01 13.93
N THR A 277 3.60 -3.56 14.77
CA THR A 277 4.88 -2.93 15.11
C THR A 277 5.76 -2.74 13.88
N PHE A 278 5.83 -3.72 12.98
CA PHE A 278 6.56 -3.59 11.71
C PHE A 278 6.00 -2.43 10.88
N LEU A 279 4.69 -2.39 10.62
CA LEU A 279 4.04 -1.33 9.84
C LEU A 279 4.20 0.07 10.46
N GLU A 280 4.32 0.16 11.80
CA GLU A 280 4.60 1.42 12.49
C GLU A 280 6.04 1.93 12.28
N ASN A 281 6.99 1.02 12.01
CA ASN A 281 8.42 1.32 11.87
C ASN A 281 8.93 1.26 10.41
N VAL A 282 8.07 0.83 9.47
CA VAL A 282 8.30 0.99 8.04
C VAL A 282 7.85 2.39 7.66
N PHE A 283 8.71 3.12 6.94
CA PHE A 283 8.66 4.56 6.62
C PHE A 283 9.15 5.47 7.76
#